data_AF-A0A7K7YM48-F1
#
_entry.id   AF-A0A7K7YM48-F1
#
_cell.length_a   1.000
_cell.length_b   1.000
_cell.length_c   1.000
_cell.angle_alpha   90.00
_cell.angle_beta   90.00
_cell.angle_gamma   90.00
#
_symmetry.space_group_name_H-M   'P 1'
#
loop_
_entity.id
_entity.type
_entity.pdbx_description
1 polymer ?
#
loop_
_entity_poly.entity_id
_entity_poly.type
_entity_poly.pdbx_seq_one_letter_code
_entity_poly.pdbx_strand_id
1 'polypeptide(L)' 'EQAELLQDVRDQLGTREPPALQKRLSWVPWCERREPCAVRRGARFGKLCSCPRGTSCNLLILKCS' A
#
# COMPACT_ATOMS: atom_id res chain seq x y z
N GLU A 1 -17.19 -27.00 -9.77
CA GLU A 1 -15.74 -27.06 -10.05
C GLU A 1 -15.15 -25.68 -10.42
N GLN A 2 -15.56 -24.59 -9.75
CA GLN A 2 -15.10 -23.21 -10.06
C GLN A 2 -14.62 -22.43 -8.81
N ALA A 3 -14.70 -23.05 -7.62
CA ALA A 3 -14.40 -22.39 -6.37
C ALA A 3 -12.90 -22.36 -6.02
N GLU A 4 -12.09 -23.23 -6.62
CA GLU A 4 -10.68 -23.40 -6.25
C GLU A 4 -9.77 -22.33 -6.89
N LEU A 5 -10.05 -21.96 -8.15
CA LEU A 5 -9.30 -20.91 -8.86
C LEU A 5 -9.45 -19.51 -8.24
N LEU A 6 -10.57 -19.26 -7.56
CA LEU A 6 -10.82 -17.99 -6.89
C LEU A 6 -10.06 -17.86 -5.56
N GLN A 7 -9.69 -18.98 -4.93
CA GLN A 7 -8.93 -18.98 -3.68
C GLN A 7 -7.44 -18.73 -3.93
N ASP A 8 -6.88 -19.29 -5.00
CA ASP A 8 -5.48 -19.10 -5.37
C ASP A 8 -5.18 -17.62 -5.71
N VAL A 9 -6.07 -16.95 -6.45
CA VAL A 9 -5.94 -15.50 -6.72
C VAL A 9 -6.10 -14.66 -5.44
N ARG A 10 -6.86 -15.14 -4.45
CA ARG A 10 -6.95 -14.49 -3.13
C ARG A 10 -5.65 -14.67 -2.33
N ASP A 11 -5.03 -15.84 -2.39
CA ASP A 11 -3.79 -16.12 -1.64
C ASP A 11 -2.57 -15.39 -2.26
N GLN A 12 -2.54 -15.29 -3.58
CA GLN A 12 -1.54 -14.51 -4.33
C GLN A 12 -1.71 -12.99 -4.13
N LEU A 13 -2.93 -12.50 -3.85
CA LEU A 13 -3.16 -11.15 -3.30
C LEU A 13 -3.05 -11.08 -1.76
N GLY A 14 -3.01 -12.24 -1.10
CA GLY A 14 -3.20 -12.47 0.33
C GLY A 14 -1.92 -12.46 1.15
N THR A 15 -0.74 -12.30 0.52
CA THR A 15 0.55 -12.08 1.19
C THR A 15 0.62 -10.76 2.00
N ARG A 16 -0.51 -10.11 2.21
CA ARG A 16 -0.70 -8.93 3.06
C ARG A 16 -1.62 -9.28 4.20
N GLU A 17 -1.21 -10.24 5.03
CA GLU A 17 -1.83 -10.43 6.34
C GLU A 17 -1.93 -9.06 7.04
N PRO A 18 -3.13 -8.58 7.39
CA PRO A 18 -3.26 -7.30 8.05
C PRO A 18 -2.63 -7.45 9.45
N PRO A 19 -1.69 -6.58 9.83
CA PRO A 19 -0.95 -6.80 11.06
C PRO A 19 -1.88 -6.71 12.27
N ALA A 20 -1.46 -7.37 13.36
CA ALA A 20 -2.13 -7.35 14.65
C ALA A 20 -2.57 -5.92 15.02
N LEU A 21 -3.79 -5.78 15.56
CA LEU A 21 -4.58 -4.55 15.72
C LEU A 21 -3.76 -3.28 16.10
N GLN A 22 -2.75 -3.38 16.96
CA GLN A 22 -1.88 -2.26 17.36
C GLN A 22 -1.03 -1.66 16.23
N LYS A 23 -0.61 -2.45 15.24
CA LYS A 23 0.20 -1.98 14.10
C LYS A 23 -0.65 -1.39 12.98
N ARG A 24 -1.99 -1.49 13.05
CA ARG A 24 -2.89 -1.01 11.99
C ARG A 24 -2.91 0.50 11.83
N LEU A 25 -2.66 1.26 12.89
CA LEU A 25 -2.66 2.73 12.85
C LEU A 25 -1.58 3.30 11.92
N SER A 26 -0.47 2.59 11.77
CA SER A 26 0.67 3.00 10.92
C SER A 26 0.92 2.05 9.75
N TRP A 27 0.08 1.01 9.59
CA TRP A 27 0.20 0.07 8.49
C TRP A 27 -0.48 0.63 7.25
N VAL A 28 0.29 0.66 6.17
CA VAL A 28 -0.19 1.01 4.85
C VAL A 28 0.29 -0.06 3.86
N PRO A 29 -0.50 -0.39 2.83
CA PRO A 29 -0.08 -1.31 1.77
C PRO A 29 1.19 -0.81 1.08
N TRP A 30 1.90 -1.69 0.36
CA TRP A 30 2.93 -1.26 -0.58
C TRP A 30 2.33 -0.54 -1.79
N CYS A 31 3.03 0.46 -2.32
CA CYS A 31 2.58 1.21 -3.49
C CYS A 31 2.67 0.36 -4.76
N GLU A 32 1.63 0.44 -5.61
CA GLU A 32 1.72 -0.06 -6.97
C GLU A 32 2.54 0.89 -7.85
N ARG A 33 3.02 0.37 -8.99
CA ARG A 33 3.82 1.20 -9.92
C ARG A 33 2.97 2.37 -10.43
N ARG A 34 3.48 3.60 -10.26
CA ARG A 34 2.89 4.88 -10.70
C ARG A 34 1.71 5.41 -9.88
N GLU A 35 1.29 4.74 -8.81
CA GLU A 35 0.29 5.28 -7.88
C GLU A 35 0.85 6.38 -6.97
N PRO A 36 -0.01 7.27 -6.43
CA PRO A 36 0.41 8.26 -5.46
C PRO A 36 0.69 7.62 -4.09
N CYS A 37 1.86 7.89 -3.53
CA CYS A 37 2.28 7.38 -2.22
C CYS A 37 1.72 8.18 -1.04
N ALA A 38 1.30 9.43 -1.29
CA ALA A 38 0.69 10.31 -0.30
C ALA A 38 -0.36 11.21 -0.96
N VAL A 39 -1.22 11.81 -0.14
CA VAL A 39 -2.17 12.86 -0.55
C VAL A 39 -1.92 14.12 0.25
N ARG A 40 -1.99 15.29 -0.41
CA ARG A 40 -1.91 16.59 0.26
C ARG A 40 -3.30 17.15 0.47
N ARG A 41 -3.64 17.46 1.72
CA ARG A 41 -4.84 18.23 2.08
C ARG A 41 -4.41 19.47 2.86
N GLY A 42 -4.28 20.60 2.16
CA GLY A 42 -3.73 21.83 2.72
C GLY A 42 -2.28 21.64 3.17
N ALA A 43 -1.99 21.98 4.43
CA ALA A 43 -0.67 21.78 5.04
C ALA A 43 -0.40 20.33 5.51
N ARG A 44 -1.38 19.44 5.44
CA ARG A 44 -1.27 18.05 5.92
C ARG A 44 -0.98 17.09 4.78
N PHE A 45 -0.15 16.09 5.06
CA PHE A 45 0.14 14.98 4.17
C PHE A 45 -0.36 13.67 4.80
N GLY A 46 -1.16 12.91 4.05
CA GLY A 46 -1.60 11.57 4.43
C GLY A 46 -0.87 10.51 3.59
N LYS A 47 -0.20 9.57 4.25
CA LYS A 47 0.46 8.44 3.55
C LYS A 47 -0.58 7.40 3.14
N LEU A 48 -0.57 7.00 1.88
CA LEU A 48 -1.50 6.00 1.33
C LEU A 48 -0.86 4.61 1.27
N CYS A 49 0.42 4.56 0.92
CA CYS A 49 1.17 3.32 0.76
C CYS A 49 2.66 3.51 1.08
N SER A 50 3.37 2.41 1.32
CA SER A 50 4.82 2.39 1.51
C SER A 50 5.53 2.11 0.19
N CYS A 51 6.49 2.96 -0.17
CA CYS A 51 7.31 2.76 -1.35
C CYS A 51 8.25 1.55 -1.15
N PRO A 52 8.51 0.75 -2.20
CA PRO A 52 9.42 -0.37 -2.15
C PRO A 52 10.85 0.08 -1.81
N ARG A 53 11.68 -0.85 -1.30
CA ARG A 53 13.06 -0.56 -0.91
C ARG A 53 13.83 0.10 -2.07
N GLY A 54 14.58 1.16 -1.76
CA GLY A 54 15.32 1.94 -2.76
C GLY A 54 14.54 3.12 -3.36
N THR A 55 13.26 3.28 -3.03
CA THR A 55 12.46 4.45 -3.41
C THR A 55 11.83 5.10 -2.17
N SER A 56 11.60 6.40 -2.25
CA SER A 56 11.01 7.22 -1.18
C SER A 56 9.77 7.96 -1.71
N CYS A 57 8.83 8.27 -0.82
CA CYS A 57 7.66 9.04 -1.23
C CYS A 57 8.05 10.51 -1.36
N ASN A 58 8.11 11.02 -2.60
CA ASN A 58 8.36 12.43 -2.84
C ASN A 58 7.07 13.21 -2.58
N LEU A 59 7.06 14.06 -1.55
CA LEU A 59 5.88 14.82 -1.12
C LEU A 59 5.47 15.97 -2.07
N LEU A 60 6.34 16.35 -3.02
CA LEU A 60 6.03 17.36 -4.03
C LEU A 60 5.23 16.76 -5.19
N ILE A 61 5.69 15.60 -5.72
CA ILE A 61 5.01 14.89 -6.81
C ILE A 61 4.02 13.82 -6.32
N LEU A 62 3.99 13.59 -5.01
CA LEU A 62 3.17 12.59 -4.31
C LEU A 62 3.35 11.15 -4.83
N LYS A 63 4.53 10.82 -5.38
CA LYS A 63 4.84 9.52 -5.99
C LYS A 63 6.14 8.95 -5.43
N CYS A 64 6.29 7.63 -5.53
CA CYS A 64 7.55 6.97 -5.19
C CYS A 64 8.63 7.31 -6.22
N SER A 65 9.77 7.81 -5.75
CA SER A 65 10.96 8.19 -6.52
C SER A 65 12.22 7.82 -5.79
#